data_AF-A0A7G1P2T6-F1
#
_entry.id   AF-A0A7G1P2T6-F1
#
_cell.length_a   1.000
_cell.length_b   1.000
_cell.length_c   1.000
_cell.angle_alpha   90.00
_cell.angle_beta   90.00
_cell.angle_gamma   90.00
#
_symmetry.space_group_name_H-M   'P 1'
#
loop_
_entity.id
_entity.type
_entity.pdbx_description
1 polymer ?
#
loop_
_entity_poly.entity_id
_entity_poly.type
_entity_poly.pdbx_seq_one_letter_code
_entity_poly.pdbx_strand_id
1 'polypeptide(L)'
;MLCRARPGTLSTGSRGSSYERLGSRPYESSRNRETSTMAKKRPQTKAKQPQPQGGARAAADGDVPVVGAREPCPCGSGRRYKACHGRAAAHAVTELVQRPFEGLPSEGDWIALRELVPAATVELHLKEPLPEGVPSVTLATVLPMAWPALRREDGSILIGLQNDTASGDISRDLADTLQRALTAEPGTPVQGRRAPGDGVRLQDLLDPEGAFEPVVHAGFEFWVPDAQNATTEVTASLERANAAAIPTVKLAGVDAAYWCETPDKNHLRWVMPHPEEQLLDALARLHAAGRSSLGEGTRLVGSFRAHGLTVPVWDLPTGVTAEDIEKPASEFAERLAAALATDAPLTGDERRARGGLTNRQVTLS
;
A
#
# COMPACT_ATOMS: atom_id res chain seq x y z
N MET A 1 -26.41 -30.85 -47.26
CA MET A 1 -25.11 -31.27 -46.68
C MET A 1 -24.06 -30.33 -47.25
N LEU A 2 -23.88 -29.18 -46.59
CA LEU A 2 -23.17 -28.02 -47.13
C LEU A 2 -22.03 -27.61 -46.20
N CYS A 3 -20.98 -27.13 -46.86
CA CYS A 3 -19.65 -26.76 -46.43
C CYS A 3 -19.47 -26.00 -45.12
N ARG A 4 -18.25 -26.19 -44.58
CA ARG A 4 -17.48 -25.35 -43.65
C ARG A 4 -17.77 -23.84 -43.76
N ALA A 5 -17.89 -23.20 -42.61
CA ALA A 5 -17.52 -21.80 -42.40
C ALA A 5 -17.00 -21.59 -40.96
N ARG A 6 -15.86 -20.92 -40.81
CA ARG A 6 -15.38 -20.31 -39.56
C ARG A 6 -16.28 -19.11 -39.21
N PRO A 7 -16.37 -18.73 -37.92
CA PRO A 7 -15.75 -17.46 -37.47
C PRO A 7 -15.11 -17.66 -36.08
N GLY A 8 -14.26 -16.81 -35.51
CA GLY A 8 -13.76 -15.48 -35.82
C GLY A 8 -12.97 -15.10 -34.56
N THR A 9 -11.66 -14.91 -34.70
CA THR A 9 -10.76 -14.51 -33.62
C THR A 9 -11.09 -13.08 -33.19
N LEU A 10 -11.61 -12.91 -31.97
CA LEU A 10 -11.63 -11.62 -31.29
C LEU A 10 -10.44 -11.58 -30.32
N SER A 11 -9.46 -10.77 -30.72
CA SER A 11 -8.33 -10.33 -29.93
C SER A 11 -8.81 -9.57 -28.69
N THR A 12 -8.74 -10.19 -27.52
CA THR A 12 -8.80 -9.48 -26.23
C THR A 12 -7.39 -9.03 -25.87
N GLY A 13 -7.19 -7.72 -25.86
CA GLY A 13 -5.97 -7.10 -25.36
C GLY A 13 -5.84 -7.37 -23.86
N SER A 14 -4.93 -8.28 -23.51
CA SER A 14 -4.46 -8.52 -22.15
C SER A 14 -3.78 -7.25 -21.62
N ARG A 15 -4.47 -6.48 -20.77
CA ARG A 15 -3.81 -5.61 -19.81
C ARG A 15 -3.34 -6.52 -18.67
N GLY A 16 -2.05 -6.83 -18.67
CA GLY A 16 -1.41 -7.68 -17.67
C GLY A 16 -1.58 -7.10 -16.28
N SER A 17 -2.02 -7.96 -15.36
CA SER A 17 -1.98 -7.76 -13.92
C SER A 17 -0.52 -7.56 -13.48
N SER A 18 -0.29 -6.58 -12.61
CA SER A 18 1.01 -6.16 -12.10
C SER A 18 1.71 -7.16 -11.16
N TYR A 19 1.12 -8.33 -10.93
CA TYR A 19 1.58 -9.30 -9.93
C TYR A 19 2.62 -10.35 -10.40
N GLU A 20 2.91 -10.47 -11.70
CA GLU A 20 3.79 -11.54 -12.24
C GLU A 20 5.24 -11.13 -12.56
N ARG A 21 5.73 -9.98 -12.07
CA ARG A 21 7.05 -9.45 -12.49
C ARG A 21 8.18 -9.51 -11.47
N LEU A 22 8.18 -10.53 -10.60
CA LEU A 22 9.29 -10.81 -9.69
C LEU A 22 9.64 -12.30 -9.75
N GLY A 23 10.25 -12.72 -10.86
CA GLY A 23 10.82 -14.04 -10.99
C GLY A 23 11.47 -14.25 -12.34
N SER A 24 12.74 -14.62 -12.34
CA SER A 24 13.46 -15.22 -13.47
C SER A 24 14.03 -14.29 -14.55
N ARG A 25 15.27 -13.83 -14.34
CA ARG A 25 16.27 -13.77 -15.44
C ARG A 25 17.68 -14.16 -14.95
N PRO A 26 18.37 -15.09 -15.65
CA PRO A 26 19.72 -15.51 -15.32
C PRO A 26 20.79 -14.50 -15.76
N TYR A 27 21.90 -14.51 -15.03
CA TYR A 27 23.11 -13.72 -15.23
C TYR A 27 23.98 -14.30 -16.35
N GLU A 28 24.21 -13.55 -17.43
CA GLU A 28 25.29 -13.83 -18.37
C GLU A 28 26.16 -12.59 -18.57
N SER A 29 27.46 -12.80 -18.40
CA SER A 29 28.52 -11.80 -18.56
C SER A 29 29.13 -11.92 -19.95
N SER A 30 29.38 -10.81 -20.63
CA SER A 30 30.48 -10.71 -21.59
C SER A 30 30.85 -9.27 -21.89
N ARG A 31 32.16 -9.01 -21.83
CA ARG A 31 32.85 -7.73 -22.09
C ARG A 31 33.04 -7.48 -23.59
N ASN A 32 33.33 -6.20 -23.88
CA ASN A 32 34.14 -5.60 -24.97
C ASN A 32 33.33 -4.57 -25.78
N ARG A 33 33.86 -3.44 -26.26
CA ARG A 33 35.09 -2.65 -26.10
C ARG A 33 34.89 -1.43 -27.03
N GLU A 34 35.37 -0.23 -26.64
CA GLU A 34 35.76 0.98 -27.43
C GLU A 34 34.90 1.38 -28.68
N THR A 35 34.46 2.63 -28.87
CA THR A 35 35.30 3.75 -29.33
C THR A 35 34.61 5.12 -29.20
N SER A 36 35.37 6.10 -28.70
CA SER A 36 35.54 7.51 -29.14
C SER A 36 34.45 8.21 -29.96
N THR A 37 34.03 9.41 -29.53
CA THR A 37 34.35 10.68 -30.22
C THR A 37 33.96 11.92 -29.41
N MET A 38 34.86 12.91 -29.42
CA MET A 38 34.71 14.22 -28.81
C MET A 38 33.66 15.11 -29.51
N ALA A 39 33.04 16.05 -28.78
CA ALA A 39 33.20 17.49 -29.06
C ALA A 39 32.23 18.42 -28.27
N LYS A 40 32.87 19.42 -27.64
CA LYS A 40 32.52 20.86 -27.61
C LYS A 40 31.37 21.36 -26.72
N LYS A 41 31.79 22.09 -25.68
CA LYS A 41 31.04 23.02 -24.84
C LYS A 41 30.84 24.39 -25.52
N ARG A 42 29.67 24.98 -25.20
CA ARG A 42 29.29 26.42 -25.05
C ARG A 42 29.03 27.25 -26.33
N PRO A 43 28.22 28.35 -26.28
CA PRO A 43 27.74 29.09 -25.10
C PRO A 43 26.23 29.46 -25.06
N GLN A 44 25.80 29.93 -23.89
CA GLN A 44 24.51 30.57 -23.59
C GLN A 44 24.36 31.91 -24.32
N THR A 45 23.21 32.14 -24.94
CA THR A 45 22.77 33.46 -25.41
C THR A 45 21.50 33.89 -24.66
N LYS A 46 21.59 35.06 -24.04
CA LYS A 46 20.52 35.78 -23.33
C LYS A 46 19.40 36.13 -24.33
N ALA A 47 18.18 35.66 -24.08
CA ALA A 47 16.99 36.15 -24.77
C ALA A 47 16.20 37.10 -23.86
N LYS A 48 15.89 38.27 -24.42
CA LYS A 48 15.21 39.43 -23.83
C LYS A 48 13.84 39.09 -23.20
N GLN A 49 13.55 39.76 -22.07
CA GLN A 49 12.21 39.92 -21.52
C GLN A 49 11.27 40.64 -22.49
N PRO A 50 10.03 40.15 -22.67
CA PRO A 50 8.92 40.96 -23.15
C PRO A 50 8.23 41.66 -21.96
N GLN A 51 8.03 42.96 -22.11
CA GLN A 51 7.33 43.86 -21.19
C GLN A 51 5.80 43.67 -21.33
N PRO A 52 5.00 43.56 -20.25
CA PRO A 52 3.56 43.43 -20.37
C PRO A 52 2.90 44.82 -20.51
N GLN A 53 2.14 45.02 -21.59
CA GLN A 53 1.18 46.12 -21.72
C GLN A 53 -0.16 45.70 -21.09
N GLY A 54 -0.77 46.65 -20.39
CA GLY A 54 -1.84 46.44 -19.42
C GLY A 54 -3.20 46.04 -19.98
N GLY A 55 -4.06 45.58 -19.06
CA GLY A 55 -5.49 45.38 -19.33
C GLY A 55 -6.21 44.53 -18.30
N ALA A 56 -6.70 45.19 -17.24
CA ALA A 56 -7.94 44.90 -16.52
C ALA A 56 -8.02 43.76 -15.47
N ARG A 57 -8.35 44.25 -14.24
CA ARG A 57 -9.23 43.68 -13.21
C ARG A 57 -8.69 42.51 -12.39
N ALA A 58 -8.09 42.88 -11.25
CA ALA A 58 -8.30 42.16 -10.02
C ALA A 58 -9.81 42.04 -9.75
N ALA A 59 -10.32 40.82 -9.66
CA ALA A 59 -11.65 40.54 -9.17
C ALA A 59 -11.64 39.22 -8.38
N ALA A 60 -12.03 39.37 -7.11
CA ALA A 60 -12.57 38.40 -6.16
C ALA A 60 -11.70 37.21 -5.71
N ASP A 61 -11.38 37.23 -4.41
CA ASP A 61 -11.21 36.06 -3.52
C ASP A 61 -12.53 35.25 -3.45
N GLY A 62 -12.99 34.76 -4.60
CA GLY A 62 -14.07 33.78 -4.71
C GLY A 62 -13.48 32.43 -5.09
N ASP A 63 -14.08 31.35 -4.60
CA ASP A 63 -13.63 29.98 -4.83
C ASP A 63 -13.56 29.69 -6.34
N VAL A 64 -12.34 29.60 -6.90
CA VAL A 64 -12.10 29.44 -8.34
C VAL A 64 -12.30 27.96 -8.69
N PRO A 65 -13.25 27.61 -9.59
CA PRO A 65 -13.51 26.22 -9.94
C PRO A 65 -12.24 25.46 -10.38
N VAL A 66 -12.10 24.22 -9.90
CA VAL A 66 -10.98 23.35 -10.25
C VAL A 66 -11.14 22.87 -11.69
N VAL A 67 -10.10 23.07 -12.51
CA VAL A 67 -10.05 22.64 -13.92
C VAL A 67 -8.73 21.91 -14.22
N GLY A 68 -8.58 21.37 -15.43
CA GLY A 68 -7.39 20.61 -15.82
C GLY A 68 -6.10 21.44 -15.68
N ALA A 69 -5.01 20.80 -15.23
CA ALA A 69 -3.75 21.49 -14.90
C ALA A 69 -3.15 22.33 -16.04
N ARG A 70 -3.41 21.97 -17.30
CA ARG A 70 -2.95 22.68 -18.51
C ARG A 70 -3.99 23.64 -19.08
N GLU A 71 -5.21 23.65 -18.56
CA GLU A 71 -6.31 24.48 -19.03
C GLU A 71 -6.15 25.94 -18.53
N PRO A 72 -6.79 26.90 -19.20
CA PRO A 72 -6.82 28.29 -18.73
C PRO A 72 -7.44 28.38 -17.34
N CYS A 73 -6.84 29.18 -16.44
CA CYS A 73 -7.39 29.35 -15.10
C CYS A 73 -8.72 30.14 -15.15
N PRO A 74 -9.81 29.67 -14.52
CA PRO A 74 -11.12 30.33 -14.57
C PRO A 74 -11.17 31.72 -13.93
N CYS A 75 -10.15 32.11 -13.16
CA CYS A 75 -10.03 33.43 -12.55
C CYS A 75 -9.75 34.58 -13.54
N GLY A 76 -9.71 34.31 -14.85
CA GLY A 76 -9.45 35.33 -15.88
C GLY A 76 -8.00 35.81 -15.96
N SER A 77 -7.06 35.23 -15.20
CA SER A 77 -5.66 35.70 -15.17
C SER A 77 -4.85 35.43 -16.45
N GLY A 78 -5.41 34.73 -17.44
CA GLY A 78 -4.71 34.30 -18.66
C GLY A 78 -3.60 33.26 -18.43
N ARG A 79 -3.33 32.87 -17.18
CA ARG A 79 -2.36 31.83 -16.82
C ARG A 79 -3.01 30.44 -16.88
N ARG A 80 -2.19 29.40 -17.12
CA ARG A 80 -2.63 28.00 -16.93
C ARG A 80 -3.00 27.76 -15.46
N TYR A 81 -4.01 26.93 -15.21
CA TYR A 81 -4.52 26.65 -13.87
C TYR A 81 -3.39 26.28 -12.90
N LYS A 82 -2.52 25.32 -13.24
CA LYS A 82 -1.37 24.92 -12.40
C LYS A 82 -0.44 26.08 -12.00
N ALA A 83 -0.25 27.07 -12.86
CA ALA A 83 0.67 28.18 -12.60
C ALA A 83 0.02 29.32 -11.80
N CYS A 84 -1.30 29.29 -11.61
CA CYS A 84 -2.09 30.26 -10.87
C CYS A 84 -2.63 29.63 -9.57
N HIS A 85 -3.88 29.14 -9.59
CA HIS A 85 -4.55 28.56 -8.41
C HIS A 85 -4.31 27.07 -8.23
N GLY A 86 -3.87 26.36 -9.28
CA GLY A 86 -3.50 24.96 -9.22
C GLY A 86 -2.15 24.69 -8.56
N ARG A 87 -1.46 25.70 -7.99
CA ARG A 87 -0.21 25.51 -7.24
C ARG A 87 -0.45 24.80 -5.92
N ALA A 88 -1.43 25.25 -5.12
CA ALA A 88 -1.81 24.57 -3.88
C ALA A 88 -2.31 23.15 -4.18
N ALA A 89 -3.19 23.01 -5.18
CA ALA A 89 -3.66 21.72 -5.64
C ALA A 89 -2.53 20.80 -6.13
N ALA A 90 -1.50 21.31 -6.81
CA ALA A 90 -0.34 20.52 -7.24
C ALA A 90 0.65 20.22 -6.11
N HIS A 91 0.90 21.16 -5.18
CA HIS A 91 1.77 20.95 -4.02
C HIS A 91 1.20 19.91 -3.08
N ALA A 92 -0.12 19.93 -2.83
CA ALA A 92 -0.78 18.91 -2.04
C ALA A 92 -0.88 17.54 -2.75
N VAL A 93 -0.55 17.42 -4.06
CA VAL A 93 -0.35 16.11 -4.74
C VAL A 93 1.07 15.61 -4.48
N THR A 94 1.98 16.51 -4.10
CA THR A 94 3.42 16.24 -4.01
C THR A 94 3.89 15.96 -2.59
N GLU A 95 3.12 16.29 -1.55
CA GLU A 95 3.49 15.98 -0.17
C GLU A 95 3.11 14.52 0.16
N LEU A 96 3.95 13.61 -0.31
CA LEU A 96 3.87 12.18 0.00
C LEU A 96 4.27 11.98 1.47
N VAL A 97 3.29 11.65 2.30
CA VAL A 97 3.49 11.29 3.70
C VAL A 97 4.08 9.89 3.73
N GLN A 98 5.34 9.79 4.17
CA GLN A 98 6.09 8.53 4.13
C GLN A 98 5.54 7.47 5.09
N ARG A 99 5.04 7.88 6.27
CA ARG A 99 4.47 7.02 7.31
C ARG A 99 3.01 7.41 7.60
N PRO A 100 2.05 7.10 6.70
CA PRO A 100 0.67 7.52 6.86
C PRO A 100 0.01 6.96 8.14
N PHE A 101 0.44 5.80 8.62
CA PHE A 101 -0.14 5.12 9.78
C PHE A 101 0.62 5.34 11.09
N GLU A 102 1.71 6.12 11.09
CA GLU A 102 2.48 6.42 12.30
C GLU A 102 1.58 7.04 13.39
N GLY A 103 1.68 6.50 14.61
CA GLY A 103 0.87 6.91 15.76
C GLY A 103 -0.48 6.22 15.90
N LEU A 104 -0.87 5.36 14.95
CA LEU A 104 -2.01 4.45 15.15
C LEU A 104 -1.59 3.22 15.97
N PRO A 105 -2.50 2.66 16.79
CA PRO A 105 -2.27 1.35 17.38
C PRO A 105 -2.09 0.31 16.27
N SER A 106 -1.21 -0.66 16.51
CA SER A 106 -0.91 -1.73 15.57
C SER A 106 -0.53 -1.24 14.16
N GLU A 107 0.30 -0.19 14.05
CA GLU A 107 0.76 0.38 12.76
C GLU A 107 1.24 -0.69 11.77
N GLY A 108 1.94 -1.72 12.25
CA GLY A 108 2.41 -2.82 11.42
C GLY A 108 1.27 -3.59 10.74
N ASP A 109 0.14 -3.78 11.44
CA ASP A 109 -1.04 -4.45 10.88
C ASP A 109 -1.76 -3.57 9.85
N TRP A 110 -1.85 -2.25 10.06
CA TRP A 110 -2.38 -1.35 9.02
C TRP A 110 -1.61 -1.50 7.69
N ILE A 111 -0.29 -1.56 7.78
CA ILE A 111 0.59 -1.73 6.61
C ILE A 111 0.42 -3.12 6.01
N ALA A 112 0.34 -4.16 6.84
CA ALA A 112 0.13 -5.52 6.36
C ALA A 112 -1.22 -5.68 5.66
N LEU A 113 -2.29 -5.14 6.23
CA LEU A 113 -3.62 -5.14 5.61
C LEU A 113 -3.67 -4.32 4.33
N ARG A 114 -2.85 -3.26 4.23
CA ARG A 114 -2.78 -2.41 3.05
C ARG A 114 -1.99 -3.04 1.90
N GLU A 115 -0.96 -3.84 2.17
CA GLU A 115 -0.01 -4.29 1.14
C GLU A 115 0.10 -5.81 0.98
N LEU A 116 -0.27 -6.59 1.99
CA LEU A 116 0.10 -8.02 2.10
C LEU A 116 -1.10 -8.96 2.17
N VAL A 117 -2.08 -8.60 3.00
CA VAL A 117 -3.18 -9.50 3.36
C VAL A 117 -4.31 -9.34 2.36
N PRO A 118 -4.72 -10.40 1.64
CA PRO A 118 -5.75 -10.27 0.61
C PRO A 118 -7.14 -10.05 1.20
N ALA A 119 -7.50 -10.82 2.22
CA ALA A 119 -8.85 -10.85 2.80
C ALA A 119 -8.78 -10.78 4.32
N ALA A 120 -9.10 -9.62 4.88
CA ALA A 120 -9.20 -9.44 6.33
C ALA A 120 -10.12 -8.28 6.69
N THR A 121 -10.62 -8.30 7.92
CA THR A 121 -11.43 -7.24 8.50
C THR A 121 -10.92 -6.82 9.88
N VAL A 122 -11.20 -5.59 10.28
CA VAL A 122 -10.92 -5.07 11.64
C VAL A 122 -12.11 -4.24 12.08
N GLU A 123 -12.63 -4.47 13.29
CA GLU A 123 -13.59 -3.55 13.89
C GLU A 123 -12.88 -2.25 14.28
N LEU A 124 -13.44 -1.09 13.90
CA LEU A 124 -12.86 0.20 14.20
C LEU A 124 -13.65 0.89 15.31
N HIS A 125 -12.94 1.29 16.36
CA HIS A 125 -13.48 2.12 17.43
C HIS A 125 -13.16 3.60 17.17
N LEU A 126 -14.18 4.45 17.18
CA LEU A 126 -14.03 5.90 17.00
C LEU A 126 -13.92 6.59 18.36
N LYS A 127 -13.20 7.72 18.42
CA LYS A 127 -13.12 8.55 19.64
C LYS A 127 -14.48 9.11 20.04
N GLU A 128 -15.26 9.51 19.04
CA GLU A 128 -16.61 10.01 19.24
C GLU A 128 -17.62 8.85 19.12
N PRO A 129 -18.72 8.87 19.89
CA PRO A 129 -19.78 7.89 19.74
C PRO A 129 -20.30 7.83 18.30
N LEU A 130 -20.62 6.63 17.83
CA LEU A 130 -21.21 6.44 16.51
C LEU A 130 -22.54 7.22 16.40
N PRO A 131 -22.80 7.89 15.27
CA PRO A 131 -24.05 8.61 15.08
C PRO A 131 -25.24 7.65 15.01
N GLU A 132 -26.43 8.17 15.26
CA GLU A 132 -27.67 7.40 15.18
C GLU A 132 -27.79 6.70 13.82
N GLY A 133 -28.18 5.42 13.85
CA GLY A 133 -28.29 4.58 12.66
C GLY A 133 -26.97 3.99 12.14
N VAL A 134 -25.81 4.25 12.77
CA VAL A 134 -24.55 3.52 12.53
C VAL A 134 -24.32 2.51 13.66
N PRO A 135 -24.58 1.21 13.46
CA PRO A 135 -24.33 0.21 14.48
C PRO A 135 -22.84 -0.16 14.61
N SER A 136 -22.06 -0.06 13.53
CA SER A 136 -20.65 -0.45 13.52
C SER A 136 -19.87 0.15 12.34
N VAL A 137 -18.54 0.22 12.51
CA VAL A 137 -17.57 0.56 11.46
C VAL A 137 -16.54 -0.56 11.38
N THR A 138 -16.36 -1.14 10.20
CA THR A 138 -15.42 -2.23 9.96
C THR A 138 -14.49 -1.87 8.81
N LEU A 139 -13.19 -1.92 9.07
CA LEU A 139 -12.17 -1.91 8.02
C LEU A 139 -12.19 -3.26 7.31
N ALA A 140 -12.03 -3.24 6.00
CA ALA A 140 -11.78 -4.41 5.18
C ALA A 140 -10.56 -4.15 4.29
N THR A 141 -9.79 -5.19 3.98
CA THR A 141 -8.67 -5.09 3.03
C THR A 141 -9.14 -4.53 1.71
N VAL A 142 -10.19 -5.09 1.10
CA VAL A 142 -10.79 -4.57 -0.13
C VAL A 142 -12.30 -4.81 -0.12
N LEU A 143 -13.05 -3.90 -0.76
CA LEU A 143 -14.49 -4.00 -0.97
C LEU A 143 -14.82 -4.39 -2.42
N PRO A 144 -16.03 -4.91 -2.69
CA PRO A 144 -16.50 -5.12 -4.06
C PRO A 144 -16.31 -3.86 -4.90
N MET A 145 -15.89 -4.04 -6.16
CA MET A 145 -15.60 -2.94 -7.10
C MET A 145 -14.55 -1.93 -6.60
N ALA A 146 -13.76 -2.29 -5.60
CA ALA A 146 -12.79 -1.39 -4.96
C ALA A 146 -13.41 -0.07 -4.48
N TRP A 147 -14.63 -0.13 -3.93
CA TRP A 147 -15.23 1.03 -3.27
C TRP A 147 -14.43 1.46 -2.03
N PRO A 148 -14.20 2.77 -1.82
CA PRO A 148 -13.56 3.28 -0.60
C PRO A 148 -14.34 3.00 0.66
N ALA A 149 -15.66 3.08 0.58
CA ALA A 149 -16.53 2.65 1.66
C ALA A 149 -17.91 2.27 1.13
N LEU A 150 -18.64 1.50 1.94
CA LEU A 150 -20.02 1.14 1.70
C LEU A 150 -20.82 1.29 3.00
N ARG A 151 -21.86 2.12 2.96
CA ARG A 151 -22.90 2.11 3.97
C ARG A 151 -23.90 1.02 3.60
N ARG A 152 -24.01 -0.04 4.41
CA ARG A 152 -24.92 -1.16 4.18
C ARG A 152 -26.37 -0.80 4.50
N GLU A 153 -27.30 -1.64 4.06
CA GLU A 153 -28.75 -1.43 4.30
C GLU A 153 -29.11 -1.48 5.80
N ASP A 154 -28.39 -2.29 6.58
CA ASP A 154 -28.53 -2.36 8.04
C ASP A 154 -27.88 -1.18 8.78
N GLY A 155 -27.29 -0.24 8.03
CA GLY A 155 -26.59 0.92 8.57
C GLY A 155 -25.14 0.68 8.95
N SER A 156 -24.62 -0.54 8.93
CA SER A 156 -23.19 -0.80 9.19
C SER A 156 -22.31 -0.19 8.09
N ILE A 157 -21.08 0.20 8.45
CA ILE A 157 -20.12 0.80 7.52
C ILE A 157 -18.96 -0.17 7.27
N LEU A 158 -18.66 -0.41 6.01
CA LEU A 158 -17.39 -1.00 5.60
C LEU A 158 -16.47 0.08 4.99
N ILE A 159 -15.20 0.10 5.39
CA ILE A 159 -14.15 0.95 4.79
C ILE A 159 -13.13 0.05 4.07
N GLY A 160 -12.85 0.30 2.79
CA GLY A 160 -11.86 -0.42 2.00
C GLY A 160 -10.46 0.19 2.14
N LEU A 161 -9.48 -0.63 2.53
CA LEU A 161 -8.11 -0.18 2.76
C LEU A 161 -7.26 -0.19 1.48
N GLN A 162 -7.39 -1.18 0.60
CA GLN A 162 -6.59 -1.39 -0.61
C GLN A 162 -7.21 -0.69 -1.81
N ASN A 163 -7.33 0.63 -1.69
CA ASN A 163 -7.90 1.50 -2.71
C ASN A 163 -6.84 2.42 -3.30
N ASP A 164 -7.07 2.86 -4.54
CA ASP A 164 -6.28 3.91 -5.15
C ASP A 164 -6.33 5.17 -4.28
N THR A 165 -5.17 5.69 -3.89
CA THR A 165 -5.08 6.87 -3.03
C THR A 165 -5.21 8.12 -3.91
N ALA A 166 -6.06 9.04 -3.47
CA ALA A 166 -6.33 10.26 -4.22
C ALA A 166 -5.39 11.41 -3.81
N SER A 167 -4.65 11.23 -2.71
CA SER A 167 -3.58 12.10 -2.23
C SER A 167 -2.31 11.29 -1.86
N GLY A 168 -1.28 12.02 -1.38
CA GLY A 168 -0.06 11.42 -0.82
C GLY A 168 -0.17 11.05 0.67
N ASP A 169 -1.33 11.21 1.30
CA ASP A 169 -1.57 10.89 2.72
C ASP A 169 -2.77 9.94 2.85
N ILE A 170 -2.46 8.64 2.88
CA ILE A 170 -3.48 7.57 2.94
C ILE A 170 -4.37 7.72 4.17
N SER A 171 -3.79 8.14 5.30
CA SER A 171 -4.55 8.32 6.53
C SER A 171 -5.57 9.45 6.41
N ARG A 172 -5.23 10.54 5.72
CA ARG A 172 -6.17 11.64 5.42
C ARG A 172 -7.26 11.21 4.45
N ASP A 173 -6.91 10.46 3.41
CA ASP A 173 -7.89 9.93 2.44
C ASP A 173 -8.90 8.97 3.11
N LEU A 174 -8.42 8.11 4.02
CA LEU A 174 -9.27 7.21 4.79
C LEU A 174 -10.14 7.96 5.79
N ALA A 175 -9.62 9.01 6.44
CA ALA A 175 -10.40 9.85 7.35
C ALA A 175 -11.54 10.59 6.63
N ASP A 176 -11.28 11.20 5.47
CA ASP A 176 -12.32 11.82 4.64
C ASP A 176 -13.37 10.80 4.19
N THR A 177 -12.92 9.59 3.82
CA THR A 177 -13.82 8.50 3.43
C THR A 177 -14.72 8.05 4.58
N LEU A 178 -14.16 7.87 5.78
CA LEU A 178 -14.89 7.50 6.98
C LEU A 178 -15.95 8.56 7.35
N GLN A 179 -15.58 9.84 7.38
CA GLN A 179 -16.51 10.93 7.71
C GLN A 179 -17.72 10.97 6.75
N ARG A 180 -17.49 10.72 5.47
CA ARG A 180 -18.59 10.63 4.49
C ARG A 180 -19.43 9.38 4.67
N ALA A 181 -18.82 8.25 4.99
CA ALA A 181 -19.56 7.02 5.26
C ALA A 181 -20.49 7.14 6.47
N LEU A 182 -20.05 7.87 7.51
CA LEU A 182 -20.85 8.14 8.72
C LEU A 182 -22.14 8.91 8.43
N THR A 183 -22.13 9.75 7.39
CA THR A 183 -23.26 10.61 6.98
C THR A 183 -23.98 10.14 5.72
N ALA A 184 -23.53 9.03 5.11
CA ALA A 184 -24.17 8.46 3.93
C ALA A 184 -25.45 7.69 4.31
N GLU A 185 -26.43 7.69 3.41
CA GLU A 185 -27.66 6.91 3.56
C GLU A 185 -27.39 5.40 3.48
N PRO A 186 -28.12 4.56 4.24
CA PRO A 186 -28.06 3.11 4.11
C PRO A 186 -28.19 2.61 2.66
N GLY A 187 -27.36 1.63 2.30
CA GLY A 187 -27.27 1.07 0.94
C GLY A 187 -26.42 1.88 -0.04
N THR A 188 -25.73 2.94 0.41
CA THR A 188 -24.98 3.85 -0.47
C THR A 188 -23.47 3.58 -0.48
N PRO A 189 -22.85 3.35 -1.66
CA PRO A 189 -21.40 3.32 -1.78
C PRO A 189 -20.81 4.74 -1.76
N VAL A 190 -19.68 4.88 -1.09
CA VAL A 190 -18.94 6.15 -0.99
C VAL A 190 -17.88 6.21 -2.09
N GLN A 191 -18.00 7.18 -3.00
CA GLN A 191 -17.09 7.30 -4.15
C GLN A 191 -15.72 7.88 -3.78
N GLY A 192 -14.66 7.41 -4.44
CA GLY A 192 -13.31 7.93 -4.25
C GLY A 192 -13.21 9.41 -4.61
N ARG A 193 -12.56 10.18 -3.74
CA ARG A 193 -12.20 11.57 -4.01
C ARG A 193 -10.92 11.92 -3.27
N ARG A 194 -10.32 13.02 -3.68
CA ARG A 194 -9.19 13.60 -2.97
C ARG A 194 -9.66 14.29 -1.69
N ALA A 195 -9.06 13.96 -0.56
CA ALA A 195 -9.32 14.64 0.70
C ALA A 195 -8.86 16.11 0.64
N PRO A 196 -9.55 17.03 1.35
CA PRO A 196 -9.06 18.39 1.57
C PRO A 196 -7.64 18.38 2.16
N GLY A 197 -6.78 19.29 1.71
CA GLY A 197 -5.37 19.30 2.15
C GLY A 197 -5.21 19.56 3.65
N ASP A 198 -6.16 20.25 4.26
CA ASP A 198 -6.29 20.57 5.68
C ASP A 198 -7.21 19.60 6.45
N GLY A 199 -7.65 18.51 5.81
CA GLY A 199 -8.47 17.48 6.46
C GLY A 199 -7.79 16.81 7.66
N VAL A 200 -8.59 16.20 8.53
CA VAL A 200 -8.06 15.41 9.64
C VAL A 200 -7.47 14.09 9.15
N ARG A 201 -6.67 13.41 9.99
CA ARG A 201 -6.12 12.07 9.72
C ARG A 201 -6.87 11.02 10.55
N LEU A 202 -6.69 9.73 10.23
CA LEU A 202 -7.31 8.64 11.00
C LEU A 202 -6.91 8.69 12.49
N GLN A 203 -5.68 9.11 12.80
CA GLN A 203 -5.19 9.32 14.16
C GLN A 203 -6.08 10.27 14.98
N ASP A 204 -6.77 11.20 14.31
CA ASP A 204 -7.67 12.15 14.96
C ASP A 204 -9.04 11.54 15.24
N LEU A 205 -9.45 10.51 14.50
CA LEU A 205 -10.80 9.93 14.52
C LEU A 205 -10.92 8.62 15.30
N LEU A 206 -9.87 7.79 15.29
CA LEU A 206 -9.88 6.47 15.93
C LEU A 206 -9.55 6.56 17.43
N ASP A 207 -10.24 5.77 18.25
CA ASP A 207 -9.94 5.63 19.66
C ASP A 207 -8.55 4.99 19.85
N PRO A 208 -7.56 5.69 20.46
CA PRO A 208 -6.22 5.15 20.64
C PRO A 208 -6.18 3.95 21.60
N GLU A 209 -7.17 3.80 22.47
CA GLU A 209 -7.29 2.68 23.41
C GLU A 209 -8.16 1.54 22.83
N GLY A 210 -8.78 1.76 21.67
CA GLY A 210 -9.56 0.75 20.97
C GLY A 210 -8.68 -0.39 20.47
N ALA A 211 -9.13 -1.63 20.66
CA ALA A 211 -8.42 -2.79 20.13
C ALA A 211 -8.36 -2.74 18.60
N PHE A 212 -7.20 -3.06 18.02
CA PHE A 212 -7.03 -3.23 16.59
C PHE A 212 -6.65 -4.68 16.32
N GLU A 213 -7.67 -5.51 16.09
CA GLU A 213 -7.54 -6.98 15.97
C GLU A 213 -7.94 -7.44 14.56
N PRO A 214 -6.97 -7.64 13.66
CA PRO A 214 -7.23 -8.22 12.35
C PRO A 214 -7.78 -9.64 12.42
N VAL A 215 -8.92 -9.85 11.76
CA VAL A 215 -9.47 -11.16 11.44
C VAL A 215 -9.15 -11.47 9.99
N VAL A 216 -8.26 -12.43 9.75
CA VAL A 216 -7.91 -12.89 8.40
C VAL A 216 -8.90 -13.95 7.94
N HIS A 217 -9.41 -13.78 6.73
CA HIS A 217 -10.41 -14.66 6.13
C HIS A 217 -9.78 -15.52 5.03
N ALA A 218 -10.33 -16.72 4.82
CA ALA A 218 -9.94 -17.57 3.70
C ALA A 218 -10.35 -16.98 2.34
N GLY A 219 -11.39 -16.15 2.35
CA GLY A 219 -11.96 -15.49 1.17
C GLY A 219 -12.72 -14.22 1.54
N PHE A 220 -13.51 -13.73 0.60
CA PHE A 220 -14.21 -12.45 0.68
C PHE A 220 -15.67 -12.59 1.12
N GLU A 221 -16.03 -13.67 1.81
CA GLU A 221 -17.42 -13.96 2.23
C GLU A 221 -18.01 -12.84 3.09
N PHE A 222 -17.16 -12.10 3.82
CA PHE A 222 -17.54 -10.92 4.59
C PHE A 222 -18.15 -9.80 3.74
N TRP A 223 -18.03 -9.82 2.41
CA TRP A 223 -18.70 -8.87 1.51
C TRP A 223 -20.21 -8.97 1.55
N VAL A 224 -20.74 -10.18 1.76
CA VAL A 224 -22.16 -10.47 1.62
C VAL A 224 -22.75 -10.81 2.99
N PRO A 225 -23.51 -9.90 3.63
CA PRO A 225 -24.17 -10.18 4.91
C PRO A 225 -25.12 -11.38 4.83
N ASP A 226 -25.75 -11.57 3.67
CA ASP A 226 -26.65 -12.68 3.38
C ASP A 226 -26.32 -13.33 2.04
N ALA A 227 -25.48 -14.38 2.10
CA ALA A 227 -25.06 -15.13 0.92
C ALA A 227 -26.22 -15.79 0.16
N GLN A 228 -27.36 -16.04 0.81
CA GLN A 228 -28.50 -16.73 0.18
C GLN A 228 -29.27 -15.82 -0.79
N ASN A 229 -29.15 -14.51 -0.61
CA ASN A 229 -29.79 -13.48 -1.43
C ASN A 229 -28.81 -12.76 -2.39
N ALA A 230 -27.59 -13.28 -2.54
CA ALA A 230 -26.60 -12.70 -3.45
C ALA A 230 -27.04 -12.81 -4.92
N THR A 231 -26.88 -11.74 -5.68
CA THR A 231 -27.10 -11.78 -7.13
C THR A 231 -26.00 -12.60 -7.81
N THR A 232 -26.29 -13.18 -8.98
CA THR A 232 -25.31 -13.95 -9.76
C THR A 232 -24.04 -13.14 -10.09
N GLU A 233 -24.17 -11.83 -10.28
CA GLU A 233 -23.04 -10.94 -10.52
C GLU A 233 -22.13 -10.81 -9.28
N VAL A 234 -22.71 -10.67 -8.08
CA VAL A 234 -21.98 -10.65 -6.82
C VAL A 234 -21.26 -11.98 -6.59
N THR A 235 -21.94 -13.10 -6.81
CA THR A 235 -21.35 -14.45 -6.70
C THR A 235 -20.15 -14.62 -7.65
N ALA A 236 -20.29 -14.26 -8.92
CA ALA A 236 -19.20 -14.36 -9.88
C ALA A 236 -18.02 -13.42 -9.55
N SER A 237 -18.30 -12.24 -8.99
CA SER A 237 -17.26 -11.34 -8.49
C SER A 237 -16.52 -11.93 -7.30
N LEU A 238 -17.24 -12.57 -6.37
CA LEU A 238 -16.69 -13.22 -5.20
C LEU A 238 -15.80 -14.40 -5.58
N GLU A 239 -16.27 -15.28 -6.48
CA GLU A 239 -15.49 -16.42 -6.99
C GLU A 239 -14.17 -15.98 -7.63
N ARG A 240 -14.19 -14.91 -8.44
CA ARG A 240 -12.97 -14.35 -9.04
C ARG A 240 -12.03 -13.78 -7.98
N ALA A 241 -12.55 -13.09 -6.97
CA ALA A 241 -11.73 -12.54 -5.89
C ALA A 241 -11.07 -13.66 -5.07
N ASN A 242 -11.85 -14.68 -4.69
CA ASN A 242 -11.37 -15.86 -3.95
C ASN A 242 -10.32 -16.65 -4.73
N ALA A 243 -10.51 -16.83 -6.05
CA ALA A 243 -9.53 -17.53 -6.89
C ALA A 243 -8.17 -16.82 -6.98
N ALA A 244 -8.12 -15.52 -6.72
CA ALA A 244 -6.90 -14.72 -6.70
C ALA A 244 -6.32 -14.54 -5.29
N ALA A 245 -7.04 -14.95 -4.24
CA ALA A 245 -6.61 -14.79 -2.86
C ALA A 245 -5.49 -15.77 -2.51
N ILE A 246 -4.39 -15.24 -2.00
CA ILE A 246 -3.29 -16.04 -1.47
C ILE A 246 -3.65 -16.46 -0.03
N PRO A 247 -3.69 -17.77 0.29
CA PRO A 247 -3.93 -18.22 1.66
C PRO A 247 -2.95 -17.54 2.62
N THR A 248 -3.48 -16.87 3.64
CA THR A 248 -2.71 -16.02 4.55
C THR A 248 -3.17 -16.24 5.97
N VAL A 249 -2.23 -16.28 6.92
CA VAL A 249 -2.50 -16.42 8.35
C VAL A 249 -1.67 -15.41 9.12
N LYS A 250 -2.30 -14.64 10.02
CA LYS A 250 -1.59 -13.80 10.98
C LYS A 250 -1.04 -14.68 12.09
N LEU A 251 0.24 -14.53 12.42
CA LEU A 251 0.82 -15.22 13.57
C LEU A 251 0.32 -14.59 14.87
N ALA A 252 0.10 -15.41 15.89
CA ALA A 252 -0.33 -14.97 17.21
C ALA A 252 0.84 -14.69 18.16
N GLY A 253 1.98 -15.35 17.97
CA GLY A 253 3.14 -15.25 18.87
C GLY A 253 3.98 -13.98 18.70
N VAL A 254 3.75 -13.20 17.65
CA VAL A 254 4.48 -11.97 17.34
C VAL A 254 3.60 -10.96 16.59
N ASP A 255 3.88 -9.67 16.76
CA ASP A 255 3.11 -8.61 16.13
C ASP A 255 3.38 -8.50 14.62
N ALA A 256 2.31 -8.28 13.84
CA ALA A 256 2.35 -7.95 12.42
C ALA A 256 3.18 -8.89 11.51
N ALA A 257 3.23 -10.18 11.85
CA ALA A 257 3.81 -11.23 11.01
C ALA A 257 2.70 -12.05 10.33
N TYR A 258 2.84 -12.23 9.03
CA TYR A 258 1.85 -12.91 8.20
C TYR A 258 2.52 -14.01 7.37
N TRP A 259 2.07 -15.24 7.60
CA TRP A 259 2.41 -16.39 6.78
C TRP A 259 1.54 -16.39 5.53
N CYS A 260 2.14 -16.66 4.37
CA CYS A 260 1.45 -16.74 3.09
C CYS A 260 1.84 -18.02 2.34
N GLU A 261 0.86 -18.76 1.85
CA GLU A 261 1.06 -19.93 1.01
C GLU A 261 1.32 -19.50 -0.43
N THR A 262 2.48 -19.82 -1.02
CA THR A 262 2.72 -19.52 -2.45
C THR A 262 3.16 -20.76 -3.21
N PRO A 263 2.97 -20.81 -4.55
CA PRO A 263 3.17 -22.04 -5.32
C PRO A 263 4.57 -22.66 -5.19
N ASP A 264 5.60 -21.83 -5.04
CA ASP A 264 6.99 -22.29 -4.96
C ASP A 264 7.46 -22.46 -3.51
N LYS A 265 7.35 -21.40 -2.71
CA LYS A 265 7.78 -21.36 -1.31
C LYS A 265 6.81 -20.54 -0.49
N ASN A 266 6.46 -21.03 0.69
CA ASN A 266 5.68 -20.22 1.61
C ASN A 266 6.53 -19.03 2.08
N HIS A 267 5.89 -17.95 2.45
CA HIS A 267 6.59 -16.75 2.92
C HIS A 267 6.13 -16.37 4.32
N LEU A 268 7.06 -15.96 5.17
CA LEU A 268 6.74 -15.09 6.30
C LEU A 268 7.09 -13.66 5.91
N ARG A 269 6.08 -12.78 5.89
CA ARG A 269 6.26 -11.33 5.69
C ARG A 269 5.97 -10.63 7.00
N TRP A 270 6.92 -9.87 7.51
CA TRP A 270 6.84 -9.35 8.87
C TRP A 270 7.08 -7.84 8.88
N VAL A 271 6.04 -7.07 9.19
CA VAL A 271 6.17 -5.60 9.27
C VAL A 271 6.81 -5.25 10.60
N MET A 272 8.01 -4.67 10.58
CA MET A 272 8.79 -4.42 11.79
C MET A 272 8.80 -2.94 12.16
N PRO A 273 8.31 -2.54 13.36
CA PRO A 273 8.19 -1.15 13.79
C PRO A 273 9.51 -0.60 14.35
N HIS A 274 10.59 -0.76 13.58
CA HIS A 274 11.93 -0.31 13.94
C HIS A 274 12.47 0.67 12.89
N PRO A 275 13.30 1.65 13.28
CA PRO A 275 14.03 2.47 12.33
C PRO A 275 14.82 1.58 11.36
N GLU A 276 14.64 1.82 10.06
CA GLU A 276 15.18 0.94 9.02
C GLU A 276 16.67 0.64 9.19
N GLU A 277 17.47 1.66 9.44
CA GLU A 277 18.92 1.52 9.60
C GLU A 277 19.29 0.61 10.77
N GLN A 278 18.59 0.73 11.91
CA GLN A 278 18.81 -0.11 13.09
C GLN A 278 18.39 -1.56 12.82
N LEU A 279 17.26 -1.74 12.11
CA LEU A 279 16.79 -3.07 11.74
C LEU A 279 17.76 -3.75 10.76
N LEU A 280 18.23 -3.04 9.74
CA LEU A 280 19.20 -3.57 8.77
C LEU A 280 20.52 -3.95 9.44
N ASP A 281 20.99 -3.14 10.39
CA ASP A 281 22.17 -3.47 11.19
C ASP A 281 21.93 -4.75 11.99
N ALA A 282 20.84 -4.84 12.76
CA ALA A 282 20.52 -6.00 13.58
C ALA A 282 20.36 -7.30 12.74
N LEU A 283 19.64 -7.23 11.62
CA LEU A 283 19.52 -8.36 10.68
C LEU A 283 20.87 -8.75 10.08
N ALA A 284 21.75 -7.78 9.79
CA ALA A 284 23.10 -8.06 9.30
C ALA A 284 23.97 -8.78 10.35
N ARG A 285 23.85 -8.43 11.64
CA ARG A 285 24.50 -9.15 12.75
C ARG A 285 24.05 -10.60 12.80
N LEU A 286 22.74 -10.81 12.81
CA LEU A 286 22.16 -12.15 12.81
C LEU A 286 22.58 -12.93 11.57
N HIS A 287 22.61 -12.31 10.40
CA HIS A 287 23.00 -12.97 9.16
C HIS A 287 24.48 -13.37 9.15
N ALA A 288 25.38 -12.46 9.55
CA ALA A 288 26.81 -12.75 9.65
C ALA A 288 27.11 -13.86 10.67
N ALA A 289 26.32 -13.96 11.74
CA ALA A 289 26.40 -15.03 12.72
C ALA A 289 25.70 -16.35 12.29
N GLY A 290 25.07 -16.40 11.10
CA GLY A 290 24.32 -17.58 10.64
C GLY A 290 23.00 -17.81 11.40
N ARG A 291 22.45 -16.79 12.06
CA ARG A 291 21.27 -16.84 12.94
C ARG A 291 20.06 -16.08 12.39
N SER A 292 20.07 -15.73 11.11
CA SER A 292 18.98 -15.00 10.45
C SER A 292 17.84 -15.91 9.93
N SER A 293 17.93 -17.23 10.08
CA SER A 293 16.87 -18.17 9.68
C SER A 293 15.85 -18.36 10.81
N LEU A 294 14.69 -18.89 10.43
CA LEU A 294 13.57 -19.30 11.30
C LEU A 294 13.53 -20.84 11.45
N GLY A 295 14.69 -21.49 11.42
CA GLY A 295 14.79 -22.95 11.44
C GLY A 295 15.26 -23.56 10.12
N GLU A 296 15.22 -24.88 10.03
CA GLU A 296 15.75 -25.65 8.91
C GLU A 296 15.02 -25.31 7.59
N GLY A 297 15.80 -25.17 6.51
CA GLY A 297 15.25 -24.87 5.18
C GLY A 297 14.69 -23.46 4.99
N THR A 298 14.66 -22.63 6.05
CA THR A 298 14.17 -21.25 5.98
C THR A 298 15.30 -20.27 5.64
N ARG A 299 14.97 -19.17 4.96
CA ARG A 299 15.96 -18.18 4.56
C ARG A 299 15.39 -16.77 4.51
N LEU A 300 16.06 -15.83 5.18
CA LEU A 300 15.86 -14.39 4.95
C LEU A 300 16.31 -14.05 3.53
N VAL A 301 15.36 -13.78 2.64
CA VAL A 301 15.64 -13.56 1.20
C VAL A 301 15.82 -12.10 0.85
N GLY A 302 15.17 -11.21 1.58
CA GLY A 302 15.22 -9.78 1.32
C GLY A 302 14.25 -9.04 2.22
N SER A 303 13.94 -7.82 1.81
CA SER A 303 12.91 -7.01 2.45
C SER A 303 12.27 -6.09 1.43
N PHE A 304 11.17 -5.45 1.77
CA PHE A 304 10.71 -4.29 1.06
C PHE A 304 10.31 -3.18 2.03
N ARG A 305 10.27 -1.94 1.54
CA ARG A 305 9.71 -0.80 2.27
C ARG A 305 8.23 -0.67 1.92
N ALA A 306 7.41 -0.46 2.91
CA ALA A 306 5.99 -0.17 2.76
C ALA A 306 5.59 0.87 3.81
N HIS A 307 5.03 2.00 3.37
CA HIS A 307 4.50 3.06 4.25
C HIS A 307 5.47 3.47 5.36
N GLY A 308 6.76 3.54 4.99
CA GLY A 308 7.88 3.96 5.83
C GLY A 308 8.30 2.98 6.94
N LEU A 309 7.80 1.74 6.91
CA LEU A 309 8.38 0.62 7.63
C LEU A 309 9.05 -0.37 6.68
N THR A 310 9.93 -1.21 7.26
CA THR A 310 10.60 -2.29 6.55
C THR A 310 9.89 -3.60 6.83
N VAL A 311 9.72 -4.40 5.78
CA VAL A 311 9.07 -5.72 5.82
C VAL A 311 10.08 -6.78 5.36
N PRO A 312 10.85 -7.39 6.27
CA PRO A 312 11.68 -8.53 5.92
C PRO A 312 10.83 -9.73 5.49
N VAL A 313 11.39 -10.54 4.59
CA VAL A 313 10.73 -11.71 4.01
C VAL A 313 11.58 -12.95 4.18
N TRP A 314 10.98 -14.00 4.73
CA TRP A 314 11.58 -15.33 4.79
C TRP A 314 10.92 -16.27 3.81
N ASP A 315 11.73 -16.95 3.02
CA ASP A 315 11.34 -18.17 2.32
C ASP A 315 11.19 -19.29 3.35
N LEU A 316 10.09 -20.02 3.24
CA LEU A 316 9.77 -21.21 4.01
C LEU A 316 9.53 -22.38 3.03
N PRO A 317 9.86 -23.63 3.39
CA PRO A 317 9.46 -24.79 2.61
C PRO A 317 7.93 -24.86 2.43
N THR A 318 7.45 -25.34 1.29
CA THR A 318 6.00 -25.39 0.94
C THR A 318 5.14 -26.18 1.93
N GLY A 319 5.73 -27.15 2.63
CA GLY A 319 5.03 -27.94 3.66
C GLY A 319 4.98 -27.30 5.05
N VAL A 320 5.66 -26.17 5.27
CA VAL A 320 5.68 -25.47 6.57
C VAL A 320 4.42 -24.61 6.69
N THR A 321 3.61 -24.92 7.69
CA THR A 321 2.36 -24.20 8.00
C THR A 321 2.61 -22.96 8.87
N ALA A 322 1.56 -22.17 9.08
CA ALA A 322 1.61 -21.04 10.01
C ALA A 322 1.89 -21.48 11.46
N GLU A 323 1.31 -22.60 11.90
CA GLU A 323 1.52 -23.14 13.26
C GLU A 323 2.98 -23.58 13.47
N ASP A 324 3.59 -24.20 12.46
CA ASP A 324 4.99 -24.63 12.52
C ASP A 324 5.96 -23.47 12.70
N ILE A 325 5.59 -22.26 12.24
CA ILE A 325 6.47 -21.08 12.25
C ILE A 325 6.27 -20.18 13.47
N GLU A 326 5.20 -20.36 14.27
CA GLU A 326 4.92 -19.55 15.47
C GLU A 326 6.11 -19.53 16.43
N LYS A 327 6.53 -20.70 16.91
CA LYS A 327 7.64 -20.81 17.86
C LYS A 327 8.96 -20.29 17.27
N PRO A 328 9.39 -20.68 16.05
CA PRO A 328 10.60 -20.12 15.46
C PRO A 328 10.57 -18.59 15.27
N ALA A 329 9.40 -18.01 14.97
CA ALA A 329 9.22 -16.56 14.85
C ALA A 329 9.39 -15.85 16.20
N SER A 330 8.78 -16.36 17.28
CA SER A 330 8.97 -15.82 18.63
C SER A 330 10.44 -15.92 19.08
N GLU A 331 11.09 -17.06 18.87
CA GLU A 331 12.53 -17.20 19.17
C GLU A 331 13.40 -16.26 18.33
N PHE A 332 12.99 -15.96 17.09
CA PHE A 332 13.67 -14.98 16.25
C PHE A 332 13.48 -13.56 16.77
N ALA A 333 12.28 -13.20 17.23
CA ALA A 333 12.01 -11.91 17.86
C ALA A 333 12.95 -11.65 19.04
N GLU A 334 13.17 -12.66 19.90
CA GLU A 334 14.12 -12.56 21.02
C GLU A 334 15.56 -12.30 20.54
N ARG A 335 16.01 -13.03 19.50
CA ARG A 335 17.33 -12.83 18.90
C ARG A 335 17.46 -11.44 18.28
N LEU A 336 16.42 -10.97 17.61
CA LEU A 336 16.37 -9.67 16.98
C LEU A 336 16.41 -8.55 18.03
N ALA A 337 15.64 -8.67 19.11
CA ALA A 337 15.66 -7.72 20.23
C ALA A 337 17.07 -7.58 20.82
N ALA A 338 17.76 -8.70 21.03
CA ALA A 338 19.15 -8.69 21.50
C ALA A 338 20.10 -8.00 20.51
N ALA A 339 19.94 -8.24 19.20
CA ALA A 339 20.74 -7.62 18.16
C ALA A 339 20.47 -6.11 18.02
N LEU A 340 19.20 -5.68 18.16
CA LEU A 340 18.78 -4.27 18.14
C LEU A 340 19.33 -3.48 19.33
N ALA A 341 19.50 -4.13 20.49
CA ALA A 341 20.09 -3.51 21.68
C ALA A 341 21.61 -3.27 21.56
N THR A 342 22.26 -3.73 20.49
CA THR A 342 23.71 -3.59 20.30
C THR A 342 24.06 -2.33 19.52
N ASP A 343 24.81 -1.42 20.14
CA ASP A 343 25.28 -0.15 19.56
C ASP A 343 26.70 -0.23 18.96
N ALA A 344 27.39 -1.36 19.12
CA ALA A 344 28.74 -1.56 18.61
C ALA A 344 28.81 -1.38 17.08
N PRO A 345 29.86 -0.79 16.50
CA PRO A 345 29.99 -0.67 15.05
C PRO A 345 29.95 -2.03 14.34
N LEU A 346 29.36 -2.08 13.13
CA LEU A 346 29.38 -3.29 12.31
C LEU A 346 30.81 -3.69 11.93
N THR A 347 31.12 -4.96 12.15
CA THR A 347 32.33 -5.63 11.65
C THR A 347 32.37 -5.68 10.13
N GLY A 348 33.50 -6.11 9.55
CA GLY A 348 33.64 -6.24 8.09
C GLY A 348 32.62 -7.21 7.48
N ASP A 349 32.35 -8.33 8.15
CA ASP A 349 31.41 -9.35 7.67
C ASP A 349 29.96 -8.89 7.81
N GLU A 350 29.62 -8.23 8.91
CA GLU A 350 28.30 -7.63 9.11
C GLU A 350 28.03 -6.52 8.09
N ARG A 351 29.02 -5.65 7.78
CA ARG A 351 28.86 -4.65 6.71
C ARG A 351 28.62 -5.28 5.35
N ARG A 352 29.29 -6.41 5.04
CA ARG A 352 29.04 -7.16 3.80
C ARG A 352 27.64 -7.77 3.78
N ALA A 353 27.20 -8.34 4.90
CA ALA A 353 25.85 -8.88 5.05
C ALA A 353 24.78 -7.80 4.84
N ARG A 354 24.96 -6.63 5.48
CA ARG A 354 24.08 -5.46 5.33
C ARG A 354 23.98 -5.02 3.87
N GLY A 355 25.10 -4.85 3.18
CA GLY A 355 25.10 -4.51 1.75
C GLY A 355 24.35 -5.53 0.89
N GLY A 356 24.44 -6.83 1.23
CA GLY A 356 23.68 -7.88 0.57
C GLY A 356 22.17 -7.80 0.83
N LEU A 357 21.74 -7.43 2.03
CA LEU A 357 20.32 -7.23 2.37
C LEU A 357 19.76 -6.00 1.66
N THR A 358 20.46 -4.87 1.67
CA THR A 358 20.04 -3.63 0.99
C THR A 358 19.92 -3.83 -0.52
N ASN A 359 20.84 -4.59 -1.15
CA ASN A 359 20.76 -4.88 -2.59
C ASN A 359 19.56 -5.75 -2.98
N ARG A 360 18.95 -6.45 -2.02
CA ARG A 360 17.74 -7.27 -2.21
C ARG A 360 16.48 -6.59 -1.65
N GLN A 361 16.55 -5.28 -1.41
CA GLN A 361 15.44 -4.51 -0.90
C GLN A 361 14.70 -3.79 -2.03
N VAL A 362 13.37 -3.88 -2.03
CA VAL A 362 12.49 -3.19 -2.97
C VAL A 362 11.66 -2.14 -2.21
N THR A 363 11.12 -1.13 -2.89
CA THR A 363 10.17 -0.18 -2.27
C THR A 363 8.81 -0.36 -2.93
N LEU A 364 7.78 -0.61 -2.12
CA LEU A 364 6.39 -0.50 -2.53
C LEU A 364 5.96 0.95 -2.28
N SER A 365 5.41 1.59 -3.31
CA SER A 365 5.04 3.01 -3.31
C SER A 365 3.55 3.19 -3.48
#